data_AF-A0A7M7J557-F1
#
_entry.id   AF-A0A7M7J557-F1
#
_cell.length_a   1.000
_cell.length_b   1.000
_cell.length_c   1.000
_cell.angle_alpha   90.00
_cell.angle_beta   90.00
_cell.angle_gamma   90.00
#
_symmetry.space_group_name_H-M   'P 1'
#
loop_
_entity.id
_entity.type
_entity.pdbx_description
1 polymer ?
#
loop_
_entity_poly.entity_id
_entity_poly.type
_entity_poly.pdbx_seq_one_letter_code
_entity_poly.pdbx_strand_id
1 'polypeptide(L)'
;MCDLKQYIADHYLNVYLEDVINKIMQSENRVDHIDEFLKDYFSKVNSGEHVHNADGKYILASPYNRACVVRLLRSTLNPFNECIDTQLSKGDYCSIIELTWPHWDSRSFVQKSILRFLDRSRTTFPIDDFIQAFSLSILYEDFLREADKILLSNKTYSRNRILYKLKEKRAQIDDLKSLWPDRSVIEEIVSDDISYEEFNRKLFQAANREDFIDTLCDST
;
A
#
# COMPACT_ATOMS: atom_id res chain seq x y z
N MET A 1 26.54 -15.57 -10.10
CA MET A 1 26.98 -14.55 -9.12
C MET A 1 25.96 -13.43 -9.25
N CYS A 2 25.10 -13.22 -8.25
CA CYS A 2 24.09 -12.16 -8.32
C CYS A 2 24.81 -10.81 -8.40
N ASP A 3 24.44 -9.94 -9.35
CA ASP A 3 24.99 -8.59 -9.41
C ASP A 3 24.56 -7.85 -8.13
N LEU A 4 25.52 -7.41 -7.33
CA LEU A 4 25.26 -6.69 -6.08
C LEU A 4 24.33 -5.50 -6.32
N LYS A 5 24.44 -4.82 -7.46
CA LYS A 5 23.55 -3.71 -7.81
C LYS A 5 22.10 -4.15 -7.99
N GLN A 6 21.91 -5.30 -8.63
CA GLN A 6 20.59 -5.89 -8.81
C GLN A 6 19.99 -6.30 -7.47
N TYR A 7 20.78 -6.97 -6.62
CA TYR A 7 20.32 -7.37 -5.28
C TYR A 7 19.92 -6.17 -4.41
N ILE A 8 20.71 -5.08 -4.44
CA ILE A 8 20.38 -3.84 -3.73
C ILE A 8 19.06 -3.26 -4.25
N ALA A 9 18.85 -3.25 -5.56
CA ALA A 9 17.63 -2.73 -6.17
C ALA A 9 16.40 -3.58 -5.84
N ASP A 10 16.50 -4.90 -6.00
CA ASP A 10 15.40 -5.85 -5.78
C ASP A 10 14.92 -5.85 -4.31
N HIS A 11 15.84 -5.65 -3.37
CA HIS A 11 15.55 -5.65 -1.93
C HIS A 11 15.49 -4.25 -1.30
N TYR A 12 15.48 -3.18 -2.11
CA TYR A 12 15.36 -1.79 -1.62
C TYR A 12 16.38 -1.43 -0.53
N LEU A 13 17.56 -2.05 -0.55
CA LEU A 13 18.52 -1.92 0.55
C LEU A 13 18.95 -0.47 0.77
N ASN A 14 18.98 0.34 -0.28
CA ASN A 14 19.24 1.78 -0.20
C ASN A 14 18.20 2.53 0.65
N VAL A 15 16.92 2.14 0.64
CA VAL A 15 15.89 2.72 1.52
C VAL A 15 16.21 2.42 3.00
N TYR A 16 16.52 1.15 3.27
CA TYR A 16 16.82 0.67 4.62
C TYR A 16 18.14 1.20 5.16
N LEU A 17 19.16 1.30 4.30
CA LEU A 17 20.46 1.89 4.64
C LEU A 17 20.34 3.40 4.90
N GLU A 18 19.58 4.13 4.10
CA GLU A 18 19.34 5.56 4.34
C GLU A 18 18.62 5.79 5.68
N ASP A 19 17.57 5.02 5.97
CA ASP A 19 16.81 5.12 7.22
C ASP A 19 17.67 4.76 8.44
N VAL A 20 18.41 3.64 8.41
CA VAL A 20 19.25 3.24 9.55
C VAL A 20 20.39 4.23 9.80
N ILE A 21 21.00 4.79 8.75
CA ILE A 21 22.01 5.85 8.87
C ILE A 21 21.41 7.10 9.49
N ASN A 22 20.23 7.53 9.02
CA ASN A 22 19.54 8.68 9.59
C ASN A 22 19.22 8.48 11.09
N LYS A 23 18.78 7.28 11.47
CA LYS A 23 18.54 6.92 12.88
C LYS A 23 19.79 6.97 13.73
N ILE A 24 20.93 6.49 13.22
CA ILE A 24 22.23 6.61 13.91
C ILE A 24 22.65 8.08 14.06
N MET A 25 22.48 8.87 13.00
CA MET A 25 22.87 10.30 12.98
C MET A 25 21.99 11.17 13.88
N GLN A 26 20.72 10.80 14.05
CA GLN A 26 19.75 11.51 14.89
C GLN A 26 19.74 11.02 16.34
N SER A 27 20.48 9.95 16.66
CA SER A 27 20.56 9.43 18.01
C SER A 27 21.20 10.46 18.95
N GLU A 28 20.49 10.83 20.02
CA GLU A 28 21.01 11.72 21.06
C GLU A 28 22.22 11.10 21.79
N ASN A 29 22.29 9.76 21.81
CA ASN A 29 23.40 9.01 22.37
C ASN A 29 24.32 8.50 21.26
N ARG A 30 25.63 8.49 21.52
CA ARG A 30 26.57 7.84 20.62
C ARG A 30 26.24 6.35 20.53
N VAL A 31 26.04 5.87 19.30
CA VAL A 31 25.89 4.44 19.03
C VAL A 31 27.29 3.82 19.07
N ASP A 32 27.64 3.19 20.18
CA ASP A 32 28.97 2.61 20.39
C ASP A 32 29.19 1.31 19.58
N HIS A 33 28.12 0.52 19.36
CA HIS A 33 28.14 -0.75 18.62
C HIS A 33 27.26 -0.68 17.37
N ILE A 34 27.81 -0.08 16.30
CA ILE A 34 27.09 0.13 15.04
C ILE A 34 26.68 -1.21 14.39
N ASP A 35 27.51 -2.24 14.50
CA ASP A 35 27.25 -3.57 13.98
C ASP A 35 26.03 -4.24 14.64
N GLU A 36 25.92 -4.14 15.97
CA GLU A 36 24.76 -4.63 16.71
C GLU A 36 23.49 -3.84 16.36
N PHE A 37 23.61 -2.51 16.22
CA PHE A 37 22.51 -1.65 15.82
C PHE A 37 21.97 -2.00 14.42
N LEU A 38 22.88 -2.20 13.45
CA LEU A 38 22.51 -2.62 12.10
C LEU A 38 21.85 -4.00 12.12
N LYS A 39 22.37 -4.94 12.91
CA LYS A 39 21.79 -6.28 13.04
C LYS A 39 20.38 -6.24 13.61
N ASP A 40 20.14 -5.47 14.68
CA ASP A 40 18.80 -5.28 15.26
C ASP A 40 17.85 -4.63 14.25
N TYR A 41 18.31 -3.58 13.57
CA TYR A 41 17.54 -2.88 12.56
C TYR A 41 17.09 -3.81 11.43
N PHE A 42 18.02 -4.56 10.81
CA PHE A 42 17.66 -5.47 9.73
C PHE A 42 16.87 -6.69 10.21
N SER A 43 16.99 -7.06 11.50
CA SER A 43 16.09 -8.07 12.09
C SER A 43 14.65 -7.56 12.14
N LYS A 44 14.44 -6.28 12.49
CA LYS A 44 13.12 -5.62 12.42
C LYS A 44 12.61 -5.46 11.00
N VAL A 45 13.49 -5.17 10.04
CA VAL A 45 13.11 -5.19 8.62
C VAL A 45 12.62 -6.57 8.22
N ASN A 46 13.36 -7.61 8.57
CA ASN A 46 12.98 -8.99 8.25
C ASN A 46 11.68 -9.45 8.93
N SER A 47 11.37 -8.98 10.15
CA SER A 47 10.10 -9.27 10.81
C SER A 47 8.94 -8.39 10.32
N GLY A 48 9.24 -7.27 9.66
CA GLY A 48 8.25 -6.28 9.23
C GLY A 48 7.93 -5.22 10.28
N GLU A 49 8.60 -5.24 11.44
CA GLU A 49 8.39 -4.29 12.54
C GLU A 49 8.99 -2.90 12.27
N HIS A 50 9.87 -2.77 11.27
CA HIS A 50 10.50 -1.50 10.89
C HIS A 50 9.48 -0.42 10.46
N VAL A 51 8.25 -0.81 10.13
CA VAL A 51 7.18 0.14 9.77
C VAL A 51 6.42 0.69 10.98
N HIS A 52 6.65 0.19 12.19
CA HIS A 52 6.05 0.77 13.40
C HIS A 52 6.49 2.22 13.58
N ASN A 53 5.53 3.13 13.76
CA ASN A 53 5.77 4.58 13.90
C ASN A 53 6.55 5.22 12.74
N ALA A 54 6.65 4.55 11.58
CA ALA A 54 7.29 5.12 10.41
C ALA A 54 6.45 6.24 9.79
N ASP A 55 7.11 7.17 9.10
CA ASP A 55 6.43 8.20 8.33
C ASP A 55 5.89 7.66 6.99
N GLY A 56 4.99 8.43 6.38
CA GLY A 56 4.38 8.05 5.11
C GLY A 56 5.35 7.93 3.95
N LYS A 57 6.44 8.72 3.93
CA LYS A 57 7.44 8.67 2.85
C LYS A 57 8.17 7.34 2.91
N TYR A 58 8.58 6.90 4.09
CA TYR A 58 9.23 5.62 4.31
C TYR A 58 8.30 4.44 4.04
N ILE A 59 7.06 4.50 4.52
CA ILE A 59 6.03 3.47 4.25
C ILE A 59 5.84 3.24 2.75
N LEU A 60 5.75 4.32 1.97
CA LEU A 60 5.52 4.24 0.53
C LEU A 60 6.79 3.94 -0.28
N ALA A 61 7.98 3.93 0.33
CA ALA A 61 9.26 3.81 -0.37
C ALA A 61 9.53 2.42 -0.97
N SER A 62 8.91 1.36 -0.45
CA SER A 62 9.02 0.02 -1.02
C SER A 62 7.70 -0.76 -0.97
N PRO A 63 7.47 -1.70 -1.90
CA PRO A 63 6.40 -2.69 -1.82
C PRO A 63 6.35 -3.43 -0.49
N TYR A 64 7.51 -3.88 -0.02
CA TYR A 64 7.63 -4.63 1.23
C TYR A 64 7.17 -3.80 2.45
N ASN A 65 7.50 -2.51 2.50
CA ASN A 65 7.02 -1.62 3.57
C ASN A 65 5.49 -1.50 3.55
N ARG A 66 4.89 -1.34 2.36
CA ARG A 66 3.43 -1.27 2.20
C ARG A 66 2.76 -2.58 2.63
N ALA A 67 3.32 -3.73 2.28
CA ALA A 67 2.84 -5.05 2.69
C ALA A 67 2.93 -5.25 4.21
N CYS A 68 4.04 -4.83 4.84
CA CYS A 68 4.21 -4.86 6.29
C CYS A 68 3.16 -4.00 7.00
N VAL A 69 2.80 -2.82 6.45
CA VAL A 69 1.73 -1.98 6.98
C VAL A 69 0.37 -2.68 6.93
N VAL A 70 0.05 -3.37 5.83
CA VAL A 70 -1.20 -4.14 5.70
C VAL A 70 -1.26 -5.28 6.71
N ARG A 71 -0.17 -6.05 6.85
CA ARG A 71 -0.05 -7.13 7.84
C ARG A 71 -0.22 -6.60 9.27
N LEU A 72 0.46 -5.50 9.60
CA LEU A 72 0.35 -4.87 10.91
C LEU A 72 -1.08 -4.38 11.16
N LEU A 73 -1.70 -3.70 10.19
CA LEU A 73 -3.09 -3.25 10.30
C LEU A 73 -4.06 -4.42 10.54
N ARG A 74 -3.92 -5.53 9.80
CA ARG A 74 -4.71 -6.75 10.02
C ARG A 74 -4.54 -7.24 11.46
N SER A 75 -3.30 -7.36 11.96
CA SER A 75 -3.06 -7.80 13.33
C SER A 75 -3.62 -6.85 14.39
N THR A 76 -3.56 -5.54 14.16
CA THR A 76 -4.11 -4.51 15.06
C THR A 76 -5.64 -4.54 15.10
N LEU A 77 -6.29 -4.86 13.97
CA LEU A 77 -7.75 -4.89 13.87
C LEU A 77 -8.37 -6.26 14.19
N ASN A 78 -7.60 -7.36 14.13
CA ASN A 78 -8.08 -8.71 14.40
C ASN A 78 -8.85 -8.86 15.74
N PRO A 79 -8.39 -8.29 16.87
CA PRO A 79 -9.13 -8.36 18.13
C PRO A 79 -10.53 -7.73 18.08
N PHE A 80 -10.74 -6.74 17.20
CA PHE A 80 -12.06 -6.13 17.02
C PHE A 80 -12.96 -6.97 16.09
N ASN A 81 -12.38 -7.79 15.22
CA ASN A 81 -13.12 -8.67 14.30
C ASN A 81 -13.73 -9.88 15.04
N GLU A 82 -13.13 -10.28 16.16
CA GLU A 82 -13.66 -11.34 17.04
C GLU A 82 -14.97 -10.94 17.73
N CYS A 83 -15.25 -9.64 17.82
CA CYS A 83 -16.54 -9.11 18.24
C CYS A 83 -17.51 -9.13 17.04
N ILE A 84 -18.37 -10.15 16.97
CA ILE A 84 -19.40 -10.32 15.92
C ILE A 84 -20.14 -8.99 15.65
N ASP A 85 -20.32 -8.66 14.37
CA ASP A 85 -20.99 -7.44 13.87
C ASP A 85 -20.27 -6.10 14.17
N THR A 86 -19.00 -6.11 14.57
CA THR A 86 -18.25 -4.87 14.77
C THR A 86 -18.05 -4.13 13.45
N GLN A 87 -18.78 -3.03 13.31
CA GLN A 87 -18.56 -2.05 12.25
C GLN A 87 -18.01 -0.78 12.86
N LEU A 88 -16.94 -0.26 12.26
CA LEU A 88 -16.26 0.93 12.72
C LEU A 88 -16.59 2.10 11.79
N SER A 89 -16.68 3.30 12.37
CA SER A 89 -16.83 4.51 11.58
C SER A 89 -15.51 4.90 10.92
N LYS A 90 -15.56 5.79 9.93
CA LYS A 90 -14.35 6.44 9.39
C LYS A 90 -13.47 7.04 10.50
N GLY A 91 -14.09 7.63 11.52
CA GLY A 91 -13.37 8.25 12.65
C GLY A 91 -12.56 7.22 13.44
N ASP A 92 -13.16 6.07 13.72
CA ASP A 92 -12.52 4.99 14.46
C ASP A 92 -11.31 4.44 13.70
N TYR A 93 -11.45 4.18 12.39
CA TYR A 93 -10.31 3.75 11.55
C TYR A 93 -9.19 4.78 11.51
N CYS A 94 -9.52 6.07 11.34
CA CYS A 94 -8.52 7.15 11.43
C CYS A 94 -7.79 7.09 12.77
N SER A 95 -8.51 7.01 13.89
CA SER A 95 -7.91 6.98 15.23
C SER A 95 -7.01 5.77 15.44
N ILE A 96 -7.42 4.56 15.02
CA ILE A 96 -6.61 3.34 15.15
C ILE A 96 -5.31 3.45 14.33
N ILE A 97 -5.40 3.96 13.10
CA ILE A 97 -4.23 4.10 12.24
C ILE A 97 -3.32 5.23 12.73
N GLU A 98 -3.86 6.34 13.24
CA GLU A 98 -3.06 7.43 13.84
C GLU A 98 -2.34 6.99 15.11
N LEU A 99 -2.93 6.10 15.92
CA LEU A 99 -2.26 5.50 17.07
C LEU A 99 -1.07 4.62 16.65
N THR A 100 -1.12 4.02 15.46
CA THR A 100 -0.07 3.13 14.95
C THR A 100 0.99 3.89 14.13
N TRP A 101 0.58 4.96 13.44
CA TRP A 101 1.42 5.80 12.57
C TRP A 101 1.11 7.29 12.74
N PRO A 102 1.57 7.92 13.85
CA PRO A 102 1.24 9.31 14.17
C PRO A 102 1.85 10.34 13.20
N HIS A 103 2.87 9.95 12.43
CA HIS A 103 3.59 10.82 11.49
C HIS A 103 3.18 10.61 10.03
N TRP A 104 2.14 9.82 9.78
CA TRP A 104 1.62 9.58 8.44
C TRP A 104 0.29 10.32 8.25
N ASP A 105 0.04 10.86 7.04
CA ASP A 105 -1.28 11.35 6.60
C ASP A 105 -2.26 10.19 6.38
N SER A 106 -2.50 9.44 7.45
CA SER A 106 -3.35 8.26 7.51
C SER A 106 -4.81 8.62 7.23
N ARG A 107 -5.28 9.79 7.67
CA ARG A 107 -6.65 10.26 7.41
C ARG A 107 -6.96 10.36 5.92
N SER A 108 -6.01 10.86 5.13
CA SER A 108 -6.16 10.93 3.68
C SER A 108 -6.25 9.53 3.06
N PHE A 109 -5.41 8.58 3.50
CA PHE A 109 -5.48 7.19 3.03
C PHE A 109 -6.79 6.49 3.43
N VAL A 110 -7.23 6.62 4.67
CA VAL A 110 -8.54 6.10 5.14
C VAL A 110 -9.67 6.67 4.30
N GLN A 111 -9.67 7.99 4.11
CA GLN A 111 -10.69 8.67 3.32
C GLN A 111 -10.69 8.22 1.86
N LYS A 112 -9.53 8.15 1.21
CA LYS A 112 -9.39 7.67 -0.17
C LYS A 112 -9.90 6.24 -0.29
N SER A 113 -9.54 5.37 0.65
CA SER A 113 -9.93 3.95 0.65
C SER A 113 -11.45 3.79 0.70
N ILE A 114 -12.09 4.46 1.67
CA ILE A 114 -13.55 4.43 1.83
C ILE A 114 -14.24 5.04 0.61
N LEU A 115 -13.82 6.23 0.17
CA LEU A 115 -14.47 6.92 -0.95
C LEU A 115 -14.32 6.16 -2.27
N ARG A 116 -13.22 5.42 -2.44
CA ARG A 116 -12.93 4.72 -3.68
C ARG A 116 -13.65 3.38 -3.75
N PHE A 117 -13.66 2.61 -2.67
CA PHE A 117 -14.02 1.20 -2.72
C PHE A 117 -15.27 0.83 -1.93
N LEU A 118 -15.67 1.64 -0.95
CA LEU A 118 -16.79 1.32 -0.07
C LEU A 118 -18.02 2.18 -0.36
N ASP A 119 -19.18 1.70 0.10
CA ASP A 119 -20.47 2.37 -0.06
C ASP A 119 -20.52 3.69 0.72
N ARG A 120 -20.48 4.80 -0.01
CA ARG A 120 -20.46 6.16 0.54
C ARG A 120 -21.74 6.55 1.30
N SER A 121 -22.82 5.78 1.14
CA SER A 121 -24.05 6.01 1.90
C SER A 121 -23.96 5.50 3.34
N ARG A 122 -22.98 4.65 3.64
CA ARG A 122 -22.77 4.09 4.98
C ARG A 122 -21.91 5.01 5.83
N THR A 123 -22.20 5.00 7.13
CA THR A 123 -21.42 5.70 8.17
C THR A 123 -20.43 4.78 8.88
N THR A 124 -20.66 3.47 8.81
CA THR A 124 -19.85 2.41 9.42
C THR A 124 -19.56 1.31 8.39
N PHE A 125 -18.41 0.65 8.55
CA PHE A 125 -17.93 -0.38 7.62
C PHE A 125 -17.45 -1.61 8.38
N PRO A 126 -17.64 -2.82 7.84
CA PRO A 126 -16.99 -4.02 8.36
C PRO A 126 -15.46 -3.90 8.30
N ILE A 127 -14.78 -4.51 9.28
CA ILE A 127 -13.31 -4.50 9.39
C ILE A 127 -12.65 -5.11 8.15
N ASP A 128 -13.15 -6.25 7.67
CA ASP A 128 -12.57 -6.95 6.51
C ASP A 128 -12.70 -6.11 5.22
N ASP A 129 -13.87 -5.52 4.98
CA ASP A 129 -14.10 -4.60 3.86
C ASP A 129 -13.13 -3.42 3.89
N PHE A 130 -12.94 -2.82 5.07
CA PHE A 130 -12.01 -1.72 5.26
C PHE A 130 -10.56 -2.13 5.03
N ILE A 131 -10.11 -3.25 5.62
CA ILE A 131 -8.75 -3.77 5.44
C ILE A 131 -8.48 -3.99 3.96
N GLN A 132 -9.43 -4.59 3.23
CA GLN A 132 -9.32 -4.80 1.79
C GLN A 132 -9.18 -3.47 1.03
N ALA A 133 -10.06 -2.52 1.29
CA ALA A 133 -10.06 -1.21 0.63
C ALA A 133 -8.77 -0.42 0.92
N PHE A 134 -8.30 -0.48 2.18
CA PHE A 134 -7.08 0.18 2.62
C PHE A 134 -5.84 -0.45 1.99
N SER A 135 -5.78 -1.77 1.99
CA SER A 135 -4.69 -2.53 1.37
C SER A 135 -4.56 -2.22 -0.12
N LEU A 136 -5.67 -2.16 -0.86
CA LEU A 136 -5.63 -1.73 -2.25
C LEU A 136 -5.14 -0.31 -2.43
N SER A 137 -5.58 0.60 -1.55
CA SER A 137 -5.20 2.00 -1.64
C SER A 137 -3.70 2.20 -1.39
N ILE A 138 -3.12 1.49 -0.41
CA ILE A 138 -1.70 1.63 -0.09
C ILE A 138 -0.81 0.85 -1.06
N LEU A 139 -1.14 -0.41 -1.36
CA LEU A 139 -0.34 -1.25 -2.26
C LEU A 139 -0.31 -0.58 -3.63
N TYR A 140 -1.47 -0.20 -4.17
CA TYR A 140 -1.62 0.29 -5.54
C TYR A 140 -1.65 1.81 -5.65
N GLU A 141 -1.16 2.57 -4.65
CA GLU A 141 -1.27 4.04 -4.63
C GLU A 141 -0.74 4.68 -5.92
N ASP A 142 0.38 4.19 -6.44
CA ASP A 142 0.97 4.74 -7.65
C ASP A 142 0.12 4.47 -8.91
N PHE A 143 -0.41 3.25 -9.04
CA PHE A 143 -1.34 2.88 -10.11
C PHE A 143 -2.62 3.69 -10.03
N LEU A 144 -3.23 3.77 -8.84
CA LEU A 144 -4.47 4.47 -8.59
C LEU A 144 -4.32 5.97 -8.88
N ARG A 145 -3.20 6.58 -8.49
CA ARG A 145 -2.89 7.97 -8.78
C ARG A 145 -2.79 8.24 -10.29
N GLU A 146 -2.18 7.35 -11.07
CA GLU A 146 -2.12 7.50 -12.53
C GLU A 146 -3.48 7.20 -13.20
N ALA A 147 -4.22 6.21 -12.71
CA ALA A 147 -5.57 5.91 -13.17
C ALA A 147 -6.52 7.10 -12.95
N ASP A 148 -6.48 7.72 -11.77
CA ASP A 148 -7.24 8.94 -11.46
C ASP A 148 -6.93 10.05 -12.47
N LYS A 149 -5.65 10.32 -12.73
CA LYS A 149 -5.24 11.34 -13.70
C LYS A 149 -5.81 11.04 -15.08
N ILE A 150 -5.76 9.80 -15.54
CA ILE A 150 -6.25 9.41 -16.88
C ILE A 150 -7.78 9.51 -16.96
N LEU A 151 -8.49 8.95 -15.97
CA LEU A 151 -9.95 8.84 -15.96
C LEU A 151 -10.64 10.19 -15.69
N LEU A 152 -10.10 11.00 -14.77
CA LEU A 152 -10.68 12.30 -14.41
C LEU A 152 -10.37 13.39 -15.45
N SER A 153 -9.21 13.31 -16.13
CA SER A 153 -8.85 14.30 -17.15
C SER A 153 -9.60 14.14 -18.47
N ASN A 154 -10.16 12.97 -18.77
CA ASN A 154 -10.70 12.67 -20.09
C ASN A 154 -11.91 11.72 -20.02
N LYS A 155 -13.12 12.28 -19.96
CA LYS A 155 -14.39 11.55 -19.93
C LYS A 155 -14.72 10.74 -21.20
N THR A 156 -13.86 10.73 -22.22
CA THR A 156 -14.15 10.24 -23.58
C THR A 156 -13.17 9.18 -24.09
N TYR A 157 -12.34 8.58 -23.23
CA TYR A 157 -11.42 7.53 -23.67
C TYR A 157 -12.10 6.17 -23.85
N SER A 158 -11.92 5.59 -25.04
CA SER A 158 -12.20 4.17 -25.30
C SER A 158 -11.22 3.26 -24.53
N ARG A 159 -11.62 1.99 -24.30
CA ARG A 159 -10.81 0.94 -23.63
C ARG A 159 -9.35 0.96 -24.04
N ASN A 160 -9.11 0.95 -25.36
CA ASN A 160 -7.77 0.87 -25.92
C ASN A 160 -6.90 2.07 -25.54
N ARG A 161 -7.48 3.26 -25.36
CA ARG A 161 -6.74 4.46 -25.01
C ARG A 161 -6.42 4.55 -23.52
N ILE A 162 -7.35 4.12 -22.64
CA ILE A 162 -7.07 4.01 -21.19
C ILE A 162 -6.00 2.95 -20.96
N LEU A 163 -6.18 1.75 -21.54
CA LEU A 163 -5.23 0.66 -21.40
C LEU A 163 -3.87 1.01 -21.99
N TYR A 164 -3.83 1.66 -23.16
CA TYR A 164 -2.59 2.13 -23.75
C TYR A 164 -1.88 3.14 -22.87
N LYS A 165 -2.59 4.14 -22.32
CA LYS A 165 -1.98 5.13 -21.42
C LYS A 165 -1.48 4.53 -20.11
N LEU A 166 -2.24 3.60 -19.52
CA LEU A 166 -1.80 2.87 -18.32
C LEU A 166 -0.59 1.98 -18.62
N LYS A 167 -0.56 1.33 -19.79
CA LYS A 167 0.59 0.52 -20.26
C LYS A 167 1.80 1.39 -20.56
N GLU A 168 1.62 2.53 -21.23
CA GLU A 168 2.65 3.52 -21.51
C GLU A 168 3.24 4.05 -20.21
N LYS A 169 2.39 4.39 -19.22
CA LYS A 169 2.85 4.79 -17.89
C LYS A 169 3.57 3.67 -17.16
N ARG A 170 3.07 2.43 -17.20
CA ARG A 170 3.76 1.26 -16.64
C ARG A 170 5.13 1.03 -17.29
N ALA A 171 5.23 1.20 -18.60
CA ALA A 171 6.50 1.04 -19.33
C ALA A 171 7.51 2.16 -19.04
N GLN A 172 7.05 3.32 -18.56
CA GLN A 172 7.90 4.43 -18.08
C GLN A 172 8.31 4.27 -16.61
N ILE A 173 7.76 3.27 -15.91
CA ILE A 173 8.14 2.96 -14.53
C ILE A 173 9.17 1.85 -14.63
N ASP A 174 10.43 2.24 -14.49
CA ASP A 174 11.60 1.37 -14.68
C ASP A 174 11.71 0.24 -13.64
N ASP A 175 10.77 0.10 -12.71
CA ASP A 175 11.07 -0.49 -11.40
C ASP A 175 9.95 -1.38 -10.83
N LEU A 176 10.37 -2.48 -10.19
CA LEU A 176 9.54 -3.39 -9.37
C LEU A 176 8.88 -2.69 -8.16
N LYS A 177 9.17 -1.39 -7.93
CA LYS A 177 8.74 -0.58 -6.77
C LYS A 177 7.28 -0.26 -6.70
N SER A 178 6.61 -0.39 -7.83
CA SER A 178 5.22 -0.10 -7.87
C SER A 178 4.50 -1.45 -7.90
N LEU A 179 3.78 -1.76 -6.84
CA LEU A 179 2.78 -2.82 -6.86
C LEU A 179 1.70 -2.36 -7.86
N TRP A 180 1.99 -2.47 -9.14
CA TRP A 180 1.02 -2.24 -10.20
C TRP A 180 0.26 -3.55 -10.35
N PRO A 181 -1.08 -3.51 -10.52
CA PRO A 181 -1.82 -4.73 -10.78
C PRO A 181 -1.27 -5.46 -12.01
N ASP A 182 -1.39 -6.79 -11.98
CA ASP A 182 -1.02 -7.62 -13.11
C ASP A 182 -1.81 -7.25 -14.37
N ARG A 183 -1.19 -7.53 -15.52
CA ARG A 183 -1.79 -7.19 -16.82
C ARG A 183 -3.18 -7.83 -16.98
N SER A 184 -3.35 -9.07 -16.54
CA SER A 184 -4.62 -9.79 -16.53
C SER A 184 -5.68 -9.04 -15.71
N VAL A 185 -5.32 -8.55 -14.53
CA VAL A 185 -6.20 -7.77 -13.65
C VAL A 185 -6.63 -6.47 -14.33
N ILE A 186 -5.69 -5.73 -14.94
CA ILE A 186 -6.01 -4.49 -15.65
C ILE A 186 -6.93 -4.77 -16.86
N GLU A 187 -6.65 -5.84 -17.61
CA GLU A 187 -7.45 -6.21 -18.79
C GLU A 187 -8.86 -6.71 -18.43
N GLU A 188 -9.05 -7.29 -17.26
CA GLU A 188 -10.36 -7.67 -16.69
C GLU A 188 -11.16 -6.44 -16.25
N ILE A 189 -10.51 -5.45 -15.65
CA ILE A 189 -11.18 -4.26 -15.09
C ILE A 189 -11.68 -3.32 -16.19
N VAL A 190 -10.92 -3.08 -17.27
CA VAL A 190 -11.22 -2.01 -18.24
C VAL A 190 -12.24 -2.47 -19.32
N SER A 191 -13.44 -1.88 -19.33
CA SER A 191 -14.49 -2.03 -20.38
C SER A 191 -14.68 -0.77 -21.24
N ASP A 192 -15.36 -0.90 -22.39
CA ASP A 192 -15.45 0.15 -23.43
C ASP A 192 -16.11 1.47 -22.97
N ASP A 193 -16.99 1.42 -21.95
CA ASP A 193 -17.60 2.59 -21.29
C ASP A 193 -17.56 2.43 -19.76
N ILE A 194 -16.35 2.42 -19.19
CA ILE A 194 -16.20 2.29 -17.74
C ILE A 194 -16.26 3.64 -17.03
N SER A 195 -17.26 3.82 -16.16
CA SER A 195 -17.29 4.98 -15.26
C SER A 195 -16.15 4.86 -14.23
N TYR A 196 -15.73 5.98 -13.65
CA TYR A 196 -14.74 5.97 -12.56
C TYR A 196 -15.17 5.07 -11.39
N GLU A 197 -16.47 5.05 -11.09
CA GLU A 197 -17.06 4.20 -10.06
C GLU A 197 -17.00 2.72 -10.43
N GLU A 198 -17.35 2.37 -11.66
CA GLU A 198 -17.31 1.00 -12.18
C GLU A 198 -15.87 0.46 -12.24
N PHE A 199 -14.89 1.31 -12.56
CA PHE A 199 -13.46 0.97 -12.51
C PHE A 199 -13.03 0.56 -11.10
N ASN A 200 -13.36 1.38 -10.10
CA ASN A 200 -13.00 1.08 -8.71
C ASN A 200 -13.73 -0.15 -8.18
N ARG A 201 -15.00 -0.33 -8.55
CA ARG A 201 -15.79 -1.51 -8.20
C ARG A 201 -15.16 -2.80 -8.73
N LYS A 202 -14.80 -2.83 -10.02
CA LYS A 202 -14.15 -4.00 -10.64
C LYS A 202 -12.77 -4.27 -10.07
N LEU A 203 -11.98 -3.23 -9.77
CA LEU A 203 -10.69 -3.38 -9.12
C LEU A 203 -10.83 -3.99 -7.72
N PHE A 204 -11.79 -3.51 -6.94
CA PHE A 204 -12.10 -4.06 -5.62
C PHE A 204 -12.51 -5.53 -5.70
N GLN A 205 -13.37 -5.88 -6.66
CA GLN A 205 -13.81 -7.27 -6.89
C GLN A 205 -12.68 -8.20 -7.34
N ALA A 206 -11.83 -7.75 -8.27
CA ALA A 206 -10.69 -8.54 -8.74
C ALA A 206 -9.72 -8.87 -7.60
N ALA A 207 -9.52 -7.91 -6.70
CA ALA A 207 -8.68 -8.06 -5.52
C ALA A 207 -9.30 -8.90 -4.40
N ASN A 208 -10.63 -9.07 -4.40
CA ASN A 208 -11.36 -9.88 -3.43
C ASN A 208 -11.37 -11.38 -3.78
N ARG A 209 -10.68 -11.79 -4.85
CA ARG A 209 -10.39 -13.21 -5.10
C ARG A 209 -9.37 -13.64 -4.05
N GLU A 210 -9.75 -14.63 -3.23
CA GLU A 210 -9.28 -14.89 -1.85
C GLU A 210 -7.77 -14.90 -1.56
N ASP A 211 -6.88 -14.91 -2.55
CA ASP A 211 -5.43 -14.98 -2.30
C ASP A 211 -4.66 -13.77 -2.82
N PHE A 212 -5.33 -12.74 -3.36
CA PHE A 212 -4.60 -11.69 -4.08
C PHE A 212 -3.71 -10.85 -3.17
N ILE A 213 -4.28 -10.34 -2.08
CA ILE A 213 -3.51 -9.53 -1.12
C ILE A 213 -2.52 -10.39 -0.36
N ASP A 214 -2.88 -11.61 -0.01
CA ASP A 214 -1.99 -12.52 0.72
C ASP A 214 -0.82 -12.94 -0.16
N THR A 215 -1.05 -13.25 -1.45
CA THR A 215 0.03 -13.46 -2.44
C THR A 215 0.88 -12.21 -2.63
N LEU A 216 0.29 -11.01 -2.67
CA LEU A 216 1.02 -9.74 -2.76
C LEU A 216 1.86 -9.44 -1.52
N CYS A 217 1.41 -9.87 -0.34
CA CYS A 217 2.14 -9.73 0.91
C CYS A 217 3.22 -10.81 1.10
N ASP A 218 3.02 -12.01 0.54
CA ASP A 218 3.95 -13.14 0.62
C ASP A 218 5.02 -13.13 -0.48
N SER A 219 4.76 -12.45 -1.60
CA SER A 219 5.71 -12.31 -2.73
C SER A 219 6.67 -11.12 -2.61
N THR A 220 6.56 -10.32 -1.54
CA THR A 220 7.47 -9.21 -1.20
C THR A 220 8.24 -9.51 0.07
#